data_AF-A0A0V1HZX9-F1
#
_entry.id   AF-A0A0V1HZX9-F1
#
_cell.length_a   1.000
_cell.length_b   1.000
_cell.length_c   1.000
_cell.angle_alpha   90.00
_cell.angle_beta   90.00
_cell.angle_gamma   90.00
#
_symmetry.space_group_name_H-M   'P 1'
#
loop_
_entity.id
_entity.type
_entity.pdbx_description
1 polymer ?
#
loop_
_entity_poly.entity_id
_entity_poly.type
_entity_poly.pdbx_seq_one_letter_code
_entity_poly.pdbx_strand_id
1 'polypeptide(L)'
;MLSYVLLYREIGIECGILKNGSHYSAGVFMDIAKNLSENVIGVISAKAGTQCSVTTTLNYSRRQFNMAVASTVGVPVSMLAATCVFSTADKSNIIGTTMKFGTMGLIWSHTQQHTVSNTSIQTVVQIHYPIGAYFSIKVKRANQTYQVNFTLFEEEFGAEALGVTMLLQLASYSLHRFILKPCFKKIWK
;
A
#
# COMPACT_ATOMS: atom_id res chain seq x y z
N MET A 1 -26.19 3.90 15.40
CA MET A 1 -25.30 4.34 14.32
C MET A 1 -26.19 4.60 13.10
N LEU A 2 -26.61 5.85 12.89
CA LEU A 2 -27.23 6.23 11.62
C LEU A 2 -26.10 6.73 10.71
N SER A 3 -25.88 6.07 9.58
CA SER A 3 -24.98 6.52 8.52
C SER A 3 -25.85 6.81 7.29
N TYR A 4 -25.83 8.05 6.82
CA TYR A 4 -26.47 8.43 5.55
C TYR A 4 -25.37 8.52 4.50
N VAL A 5 -25.46 7.67 3.47
CA VAL A 5 -24.56 7.67 2.31
C VAL A 5 -25.31 8.31 1.14
N LEU A 6 -24.94 9.52 0.77
CA LEU A 6 -25.41 10.17 -0.46
C LEU A 6 -24.35 9.92 -1.55
N LEU A 7 -24.64 8.97 -2.44
CA LEU A 7 -23.80 8.67 -3.60
C LEU A 7 -24.33 9.43 -4.81
N TYR A 8 -23.73 10.58 -5.10
CA TYR A 8 -23.78 11.14 -6.45
C TYR A 8 -22.64 10.53 -7.27
N ARG A 9 -22.85 10.37 -8.57
CA ARG A 9 -22.02 9.59 -9.53
C ARG A 9 -20.51 9.93 -9.52
N GLU A 10 -20.09 11.04 -8.91
CA GLU A 10 -18.70 11.50 -8.76
C GLU A 10 -18.37 12.03 -7.34
N ILE A 11 -19.38 12.12 -6.46
CA ILE A 11 -19.27 12.73 -5.12
C ILE A 11 -19.96 11.82 -4.11
N GLY A 12 -19.19 11.24 -3.18
CA GLY A 12 -19.69 10.50 -2.03
C GLY A 12 -19.63 11.36 -0.78
N ILE A 13 -20.76 11.53 -0.09
CA ILE A 13 -20.78 12.16 1.23
C ILE A 13 -21.34 11.15 2.23
N GLU A 14 -20.56 10.87 3.27
CA GLU A 14 -20.96 10.02 4.38
C GLU A 14 -20.93 10.83 5.68
N CYS A 15 -22.07 10.88 6.37
CA CYS A 15 -22.20 11.56 7.66
C CYS A 15 -22.57 10.54 8.73
N GLY A 16 -21.86 10.55 9.86
CA GLY A 16 -22.08 9.63 10.96
C GLY A 16 -21.91 10.29 12.32
N ILE A 17 -22.76 9.89 13.27
CA ILE A 17 -22.66 10.25 14.68
C ILE A 17 -22.37 8.98 15.49
N LEU A 18 -21.22 8.97 16.16
CA LEU A 18 -20.75 7.90 17.03
C LEU A 18 -20.96 8.33 18.48
N LYS A 19 -21.72 7.55 19.25
CA LYS A 19 -21.88 7.73 20.69
C LYS A 19 -20.95 6.77 21.42
N ASN A 20 -19.98 7.28 22.16
CA ASN A 20 -19.10 6.49 23.01
C ASN A 20 -19.30 6.93 24.47
N GLY A 21 -20.14 6.22 25.21
CA GLY A 21 -20.53 6.60 26.59
C GLY A 21 -21.25 7.96 26.63
N SER A 22 -20.67 8.93 27.35
CA SER A 22 -21.15 10.31 27.49
C SER A 22 -20.71 11.26 26.36
N HIS A 23 -19.79 10.83 25.49
CA HIS A 23 -19.25 11.67 24.41
C HIS A 23 -19.95 11.37 23.08
N TYR A 24 -20.38 12.42 22.40
CA TYR A 24 -20.91 12.37 21.03
C TYR A 24 -19.84 12.87 20.07
N SER A 25 -19.41 12.02 19.14
CA SER A 25 -18.48 12.38 18.07
C SER A 25 -19.23 12.39 16.76
N ALA A 26 -19.31 13.56 16.12
CA ALA A 26 -19.83 13.70 14.76
C ALA A 26 -18.66 13.71 13.76
N GLY A 27 -18.86 13.08 12.62
CA GLY A 27 -17.90 13.07 11.51
C GLY A 27 -18.60 13.15 10.17
N VAL A 28 -17.95 13.83 9.23
CA VAL A 28 -18.33 13.98 7.84
C VAL A 28 -17.15 13.55 6.98
N PHE A 29 -17.41 12.67 6.02
CA PHE A 29 -16.47 12.23 5.01
C PHE A 29 -17.01 12.65 3.65
N MET A 30 -16.17 13.26 2.84
CA MET A 30 -16.49 13.70 1.49
C MET A 30 -15.43 13.16 0.55
N ASP A 31 -15.82 12.39 -0.45
CA ASP A 31 -14.94 11.89 -1.49
C ASP A 31 -15.39 12.45 -2.84
N ILE A 32 -14.47 13.10 -3.55
CA ILE A 32 -14.70 13.64 -4.90
C ILE A 32 -13.71 12.95 -5.83
N ALA A 33 -14.22 12.15 -6.76
CA ALA A 33 -13.41 11.46 -7.76
C ALA A 33 -13.67 12.06 -9.14
N LYS A 34 -12.61 12.47 -9.84
CA LYS A 34 -12.71 13.05 -11.18
C LYS A 34 -11.65 12.47 -12.10
N ASN A 35 -12.07 12.06 -13.30
CA ASN A 35 -11.14 11.70 -14.37
C ASN A 35 -10.56 12.98 -14.97
N LEU A 36 -9.24 13.16 -14.87
CA LEU A 36 -8.51 14.28 -15.47
C LEU A 36 -8.08 13.97 -16.91
N SER A 37 -7.88 12.69 -17.22
CA SER A 37 -7.50 12.20 -18.55
C SER A 37 -7.93 10.73 -18.70
N GLU A 38 -7.83 10.18 -19.92
CA GLU A 38 -8.14 8.77 -20.22
C GLU A 38 -7.38 7.79 -19.30
N ASN A 39 -6.20 8.21 -18.83
CA ASN A 39 -5.30 7.39 -18.00
C ASN A 39 -5.04 8.02 -16.61
N VAL A 40 -5.75 9.09 -16.21
CA VAL A 40 -5.53 9.79 -14.93
C VAL A 40 -6.83 9.97 -14.17
N ILE A 41 -6.88 9.44 -12.95
CA ILE A 41 -7.97 9.63 -12.00
C ILE A 41 -7.44 10.43 -10.80
N GLY A 42 -8.03 11.60 -10.56
CA GLY A 42 -7.79 12.37 -9.34
C GLY A 42 -8.91 12.10 -8.34
N VAL A 43 -8.55 11.82 -7.09
CA VAL A 43 -9.52 11.67 -5.99
C VAL A 43 -9.11 12.59 -4.85
N ILE A 44 -10.04 13.40 -4.38
CA ILE A 44 -9.89 14.26 -3.21
C ILE A 44 -10.83 13.74 -2.13
N SER A 45 -10.26 13.28 -1.03
CA SER A 45 -10.97 12.75 0.12
C SER A 45 -10.79 13.69 1.31
N ALA A 46 -11.85 14.34 1.76
CA ALA A 46 -11.87 15.20 2.92
C ALA A 46 -12.62 14.53 4.08
N LYS A 47 -11.98 14.50 5.24
CA LYS A 47 -12.54 14.01 6.50
C LYS A 47 -12.58 15.17 7.49
N ALA A 48 -13.75 15.43 8.07
CA ALA A 48 -13.97 16.42 9.11
C ALA A 48 -14.67 15.75 10.31
N GLY A 49 -14.22 16.02 11.53
CA GLY A 49 -14.75 15.38 12.74
C GLY A 49 -13.81 15.61 13.92
N THR A 50 -13.59 14.60 14.75
CA THR A 50 -12.58 14.65 15.83
C THR A 50 -11.14 14.77 15.30
N GLN A 51 -10.90 14.33 14.06
CA GLN A 51 -9.65 14.48 13.33
C GLN A 51 -9.98 14.95 11.92
N CYS A 52 -9.32 16.02 11.48
CA CYS A 52 -9.53 16.61 10.17
C CYS A 52 -8.36 16.23 9.25
N SER A 53 -8.65 15.68 8.08
CA SER A 53 -7.62 15.32 7.09
C SER A 53 -8.15 15.46 5.67
N VAL A 54 -7.32 16.00 4.78
CA VAL A 54 -7.57 16.07 3.35
C VAL A 54 -6.52 15.22 2.64
N THR A 55 -6.97 14.24 1.87
CA THR A 55 -6.13 13.38 1.05
C THR A 55 -6.39 13.64 -0.42
N THR A 56 -5.38 14.08 -1.13
CA THR A 56 -5.40 14.22 -2.59
C THR A 56 -4.63 13.05 -3.18
N THR A 57 -5.26 12.24 -4.02
CA THR A 57 -4.62 11.15 -4.75
C THR A 57 -4.73 11.37 -6.24
N LEU A 58 -3.65 11.06 -6.95
CA LEU A 58 -3.53 11.12 -8.40
C LEU A 58 -3.04 9.77 -8.87
N ASN A 59 -3.94 9.02 -9.51
CA ASN A 59 -3.66 7.70 -10.05
C ASN A 59 -3.49 7.82 -11.56
N TYR A 60 -2.28 7.59 -12.05
CA TYR A 60 -1.95 7.42 -13.45
C TYR A 60 -1.84 5.93 -13.77
N SER A 61 -2.67 5.42 -14.67
CA SER A 61 -2.65 4.02 -15.10
C SER A 61 -2.53 3.94 -16.61
N ARG A 62 -1.46 3.35 -17.12
CA ARG A 62 -1.24 3.13 -18.55
C ARG A 62 -0.82 1.69 -18.80
N ARG A 63 -1.74 0.86 -19.31
CA ARG A 63 -1.56 -0.56 -19.70
C ARG A 63 -0.88 -1.44 -18.64
N GLN A 64 0.44 -1.33 -18.54
CA GLN A 64 1.35 -2.12 -17.72
C GLN A 64 1.98 -1.31 -16.59
N PHE A 65 1.81 0.01 -16.56
CA PHE A 65 2.40 0.89 -15.56
C PHE A 65 1.31 1.65 -14.82
N ASN A 66 1.31 1.52 -13.49
CA ASN A 66 0.42 2.25 -12.59
C ASN A 66 1.28 3.07 -11.64
N MET A 67 1.14 4.39 -11.70
CA MET A 67 1.75 5.32 -10.77
C MET A 67 0.64 5.99 -9.97
N ALA A 68 0.78 6.04 -8.66
CA ALA A 68 -0.15 6.71 -7.77
C ALA A 68 0.65 7.65 -6.87
N VAL A 69 0.25 8.93 -6.84
CA VAL A 69 0.81 9.92 -5.92
C VAL A 69 -0.33 10.37 -5.01
N ALA A 70 -0.14 10.24 -3.71
CA ALA A 70 -1.09 10.65 -2.70
C ALA A 70 -0.43 11.64 -1.74
N SER A 71 -1.14 12.71 -1.38
CA SER A 71 -0.76 13.66 -0.37
C SER A 71 -1.91 13.79 0.61
N THR A 72 -1.71 13.32 1.83
CA THR A 72 -2.61 13.47 2.95
C THR A 72 -2.06 14.57 3.85
N VAL A 73 -2.84 15.62 4.06
CA VAL A 73 -2.54 16.69 5.01
C VAL A 73 -3.65 16.70 6.05
N GLY A 74 -3.30 16.49 7.31
CA GLY A 74 -4.29 16.39 8.37
C GLY A 74 -3.70 16.43 9.77
N VAL A 75 -4.58 16.67 10.74
CA VAL A 75 -4.29 16.57 12.17
C VAL A 75 -4.79 15.21 12.65
N PRO A 76 -3.93 14.35 13.23
CA PRO A 76 -2.57 14.62 13.72
C PRO A 76 -1.42 14.26 12.74
N VAL A 77 -1.69 13.64 11.60
CA VAL A 77 -0.65 13.10 10.70
C VAL A 77 -0.80 13.65 9.29
N SER A 78 0.32 14.13 8.74
CA SER A 78 0.45 14.49 7.33
C SER A 78 1.47 13.58 6.66
N MET A 79 1.11 13.03 5.50
CA MET A 79 1.88 12.02 4.78
C MET A 79 1.78 12.23 3.27
N LEU A 80 2.92 12.25 2.60
CA LEU A 80 3.06 12.13 1.16
C LEU A 80 3.40 10.68 0.81
N ALA A 81 2.79 10.11 -0.21
CA ALA A 81 3.03 8.76 -0.68
C ALA A 81 3.15 8.75 -2.21
N ALA A 82 4.19 8.11 -2.72
CA ALA A 82 4.40 7.86 -4.13
C ALA A 82 4.54 6.35 -4.34
N THR A 83 3.67 5.78 -5.15
CA THR A 83 3.57 4.36 -5.44
C THR A 83 3.75 4.16 -6.94
N CYS A 84 4.72 3.35 -7.33
CA CYS A 84 4.97 2.97 -8.71
C CYS A 84 4.85 1.45 -8.82
N VAL A 85 3.85 0.98 -9.54
CA VAL A 85 3.57 -0.43 -9.78
C VAL A 85 3.71 -0.73 -11.26
N PHE A 86 4.67 -1.59 -11.58
CA PHE A 86 4.89 -2.15 -12.89
C PHE A 86 4.28 -3.55 -12.94
N SER A 87 3.30 -3.76 -13.81
CA SER A 87 2.72 -5.07 -14.11
C SER A 87 3.15 -5.50 -15.51
N THR A 88 3.58 -6.74 -15.64
CA THR A 88 3.81 -7.35 -16.96
C THR A 88 2.49 -7.48 -17.73
N ALA A 89 2.54 -7.57 -19.06
CA ALA A 89 1.39 -7.72 -19.96
C ALA A 89 0.37 -8.78 -19.49
N ASP A 90 0.89 -9.92 -19.03
CA ASP A 90 0.08 -11.06 -18.61
C ASP A 90 -0.35 -11.01 -17.13
N LYS A 91 -0.08 -9.90 -16.41
CA LYS A 91 -0.24 -9.75 -14.95
C LYS A 91 0.43 -10.86 -14.12
N SER A 92 1.29 -11.66 -14.75
CA SER A 92 2.01 -12.78 -14.14
C SER A 92 3.12 -12.31 -13.22
N ASN A 93 3.66 -11.10 -13.44
CA ASN A 93 4.67 -10.51 -12.57
C ASN A 93 4.34 -9.02 -12.34
N ILE A 94 4.14 -8.67 -11.07
CA ILE A 94 3.79 -7.32 -10.61
C ILE A 94 4.89 -6.89 -9.64
N ILE A 95 5.60 -5.83 -9.97
CA ILE A 95 6.65 -5.23 -9.15
C ILE A 95 6.15 -3.85 -8.73
N GLY A 96 5.95 -3.63 -7.44
CA GLY A 96 5.50 -2.38 -6.87
C GLY A 96 6.52 -1.80 -5.90
N THR A 97 6.88 -0.54 -6.08
CA THR A 97 7.66 0.22 -5.10
C THR A 97 6.78 1.34 -4.58
N THR A 98 6.61 1.42 -3.27
CA THR A 98 5.88 2.51 -2.62
C THR A 98 6.79 3.19 -1.61
N MET A 99 6.92 4.50 -1.74
CA MET A 99 7.63 5.35 -0.80
C MET A 99 6.61 6.30 -0.17
N LYS A 100 6.54 6.33 1.15
CA LYS A 100 5.72 7.27 1.92
C LYS A 100 6.62 8.05 2.85
N PHE A 101 6.41 9.35 2.95
CA PHE A 101 7.15 10.25 3.80
C PHE A 101 6.15 11.15 4.51
N GLY A 102 6.22 11.26 5.82
CA GLY A 102 5.29 12.08 6.59
C GLY A 102 5.77 12.38 7.99
N THR A 103 4.88 12.92 8.80
CA THR A 103 5.13 13.25 10.21
C THR A 103 5.43 12.01 11.06
N MET A 104 5.03 10.82 10.61
CA MET A 104 5.35 9.53 11.25
C MET A 104 6.67 8.90 10.75
N GLY A 105 7.40 9.59 9.87
CA GLY A 105 8.67 9.13 9.33
C GLY A 105 8.62 8.69 7.86
N LEU A 106 9.61 7.91 7.44
CA LEU A 106 9.78 7.43 6.09
C LEU A 106 9.43 5.94 6.02
N ILE A 107 8.50 5.58 5.15
CA ILE A 107 8.12 4.21 4.86
C ILE A 107 8.51 3.89 3.43
N TRP A 108 9.46 2.99 3.24
CA TRP A 108 9.78 2.47 1.92
C TRP A 108 9.34 1.02 1.85
N SER A 109 8.59 0.66 0.81
CA SER A 109 8.15 -0.71 0.61
C SER A 109 8.36 -1.15 -0.82
N HIS A 110 8.92 -2.34 -0.97
CA HIS A 110 9.11 -2.99 -2.25
C HIS A 110 8.36 -4.31 -2.25
N THR A 111 7.45 -4.44 -3.20
CA THR A 111 6.54 -5.57 -3.38
C THR A 111 6.89 -6.24 -4.70
N GLN A 112 7.09 -7.55 -4.67
CA GLN A 112 7.18 -8.36 -5.87
C GLN A 112 6.13 -9.46 -5.77
N GLN A 113 5.28 -9.56 -6.77
CA GLN A 113 4.26 -10.58 -6.86
C GLN A 113 4.42 -11.35 -8.16
N HIS A 114 4.55 -12.66 -8.05
CA HIS A 114 4.60 -13.58 -9.17
C HIS A 114 3.41 -14.52 -9.10
N THR A 115 2.57 -14.47 -10.14
CA THR A 115 1.37 -15.27 -10.30
C THR A 115 1.59 -16.29 -11.40
N VAL A 116 1.52 -17.58 -11.04
CA VAL A 116 1.52 -18.71 -11.99
C VAL A 116 0.19 -19.42 -11.88
N SER A 117 -0.63 -19.29 -12.92
CA SER A 117 -1.96 -19.90 -13.03
C SER A 117 -2.85 -19.59 -11.82
N ASN A 118 -2.98 -20.51 -10.86
CA ASN A 118 -3.85 -20.41 -9.67
C ASN A 118 -3.10 -20.11 -8.35
N THR A 119 -1.79 -19.87 -8.41
CA THR A 119 -0.97 -19.58 -7.22
C THR A 119 -0.23 -18.26 -7.43
N SER A 120 -0.42 -17.31 -6.53
CA SER A 120 0.30 -16.04 -6.50
C SER A 120 1.16 -15.97 -5.25
N ILE A 121 2.47 -15.78 -5.43
CA ILE A 121 3.40 -15.49 -4.35
C ILE A 121 3.72 -14.02 -4.39
N GLN A 122 3.57 -13.35 -3.26
CA GLN A 122 3.87 -11.95 -3.05
C GLN A 122 4.92 -11.84 -1.93
N THR A 123 6.07 -11.29 -2.24
CA THR A 123 7.07 -10.89 -1.26
C THR A 123 6.98 -9.37 -1.07
N VAL A 124 6.97 -8.92 0.18
CA VAL A 124 6.89 -7.51 0.54
C VAL A 124 8.02 -7.22 1.52
N VAL A 125 8.95 -6.39 1.11
CA VAL A 125 9.99 -5.81 1.97
C VAL A 125 9.50 -4.42 2.36
N GLN A 126 9.45 -4.10 3.66
CA GLN A 126 9.04 -2.77 4.15
C GLN A 126 10.03 -2.25 5.18
N ILE A 127 10.38 -0.98 5.07
CA ILE A 127 11.24 -0.26 5.99
C ILE A 127 10.42 0.89 6.51
N HIS A 128 10.36 1.04 7.83
CA HIS A 128 9.74 2.16 8.50
C HIS A 128 10.84 2.84 9.31
N TYR A 129 11.34 3.98 8.88
CA TYR A 129 12.27 4.78 9.67
C TYR A 129 11.47 5.83 10.45
N PRO A 130 11.57 5.92 11.79
CA PRO A 130 12.56 5.30 12.70
C PRO A 130 12.17 3.95 13.32
N ILE A 131 10.98 3.42 13.05
CA ILE A 131 10.34 2.33 13.82
C ILE A 131 11.00 0.95 13.67
N GLY A 132 11.44 0.57 12.46
CA GLY A 132 11.98 -0.76 12.20
C GLY A 132 11.83 -1.27 10.77
N ALA A 133 12.42 -2.44 10.51
CA ALA A 133 12.35 -3.12 9.22
C ALA A 133 11.55 -4.43 9.29
N TYR A 134 10.68 -4.63 8.31
CA TYR A 134 9.75 -5.74 8.24
C TYR A 134 9.85 -6.44 6.89
N PHE A 135 9.77 -7.76 6.92
CA PHE A 135 9.75 -8.60 5.75
C PHE A 135 8.55 -9.53 5.81
N SER A 136 7.67 -9.44 4.82
CA SER A 136 6.47 -10.26 4.73
C SER A 136 6.50 -11.11 3.47
N ILE A 137 6.27 -12.41 3.62
CA ILE A 137 6.01 -13.32 2.51
C ILE A 137 4.55 -13.74 2.59
N LYS A 138 3.80 -13.42 1.55
CA LYS A 138 2.40 -13.82 1.34
C LYS A 138 2.34 -14.81 0.19
N VAL A 139 1.93 -16.04 0.46
CA VAL A 139 1.67 -17.08 -0.54
C VAL A 139 0.18 -17.31 -0.60
N LYS A 140 -0.45 -16.96 -1.73
CA LYS A 140 -1.85 -17.25 -1.99
C LYS A 140 -1.94 -18.39 -3.00
N ARG A 141 -2.52 -19.51 -2.58
CA ARG A 141 -2.78 -20.68 -3.42
C ARG A 141 -4.28 -20.90 -3.48
N ALA A 142 -4.87 -20.71 -4.66
CA ALA A 142 -6.32 -20.78 -4.86
C ALA A 142 -7.08 -19.91 -3.82
N ASN A 143 -7.75 -20.54 -2.86
CA ASN A 143 -8.53 -19.86 -1.82
C ASN A 143 -7.81 -19.74 -0.46
N GLN A 144 -6.60 -20.28 -0.33
CA GLN A 144 -5.82 -20.24 0.92
C GLN A 144 -4.72 -19.17 0.80
N THR A 145 -4.62 -18.32 1.82
CA THR A 145 -3.57 -17.29 1.91
C THR A 145 -2.72 -17.56 3.14
N TYR A 146 -1.47 -17.91 2.92
CA TYR A 146 -0.45 -18.08 3.96
C TYR A 146 0.40 -16.82 4.01
N GLN A 147 0.46 -16.17 5.17
CA GLN A 147 1.28 -14.98 5.37
C GLN A 147 2.25 -15.23 6.53
N VAL A 148 3.53 -15.03 6.26
CA VAL A 148 4.59 -15.06 7.26
C VAL A 148 5.22 -13.68 7.31
N ASN A 149 5.22 -13.07 8.48
CA ASN A 149 5.85 -11.77 8.72
C ASN A 149 7.06 -11.99 9.63
N PHE A 150 8.20 -11.46 9.20
CA PHE A 150 9.43 -11.41 9.95
C PHE A 150 9.71 -9.94 10.29
N THR A 151 9.73 -9.63 11.59
CA THR A 151 10.26 -8.36 12.08
C THR A 151 11.76 -8.55 12.25
N LEU A 152 12.57 -7.80 11.51
CA LEU A 152 14.04 -7.93 11.62
C LEU A 152 14.62 -7.06 12.73
N PHE A 153 13.97 -5.93 13.01
CA PHE A 153 14.58 -4.82 13.73
C PHE A 153 13.49 -3.93 14.36
N GLU A 154 13.61 -3.61 15.65
CA GLU A 154 12.57 -2.91 16.46
C GLU A 154 13.01 -1.57 17.08
N GLU A 155 14.21 -1.05 16.82
CA GLU A 155 14.68 0.25 17.37
C GLU A 155 15.33 1.17 16.32
N GLU A 156 15.68 2.40 16.67
CA GLU A 156 16.24 3.40 15.76
C GLU A 156 17.54 2.92 15.09
N PHE A 157 17.45 2.56 13.80
CA PHE A 157 18.63 2.20 13.02
C PHE A 157 19.18 3.39 12.25
N GLY A 158 20.47 3.69 12.50
CA GLY A 158 21.27 4.62 11.71
C GLY A 158 21.74 4.03 10.38
N ALA A 159 23.00 4.29 9.99
CA ALA A 159 23.57 3.83 8.71
C ALA A 159 23.50 2.30 8.49
N GLU A 160 23.40 1.51 9.56
CA GLU A 160 23.22 0.05 9.50
C GLU A 160 21.91 -0.35 8.82
N ALA A 161 20.86 0.48 8.90
CA ALA A 161 19.61 0.27 8.17
C ALA A 161 19.84 0.20 6.66
N LEU A 162 20.71 1.05 6.11
CA LEU A 162 20.98 1.06 4.68
C LEU A 162 21.69 -0.22 4.22
N GLY A 163 22.63 -0.72 5.04
CA GLY A 163 23.30 -2.00 4.78
C GLY A 163 22.34 -3.18 4.83
N VAL A 164 21.53 -3.27 5.88
CA VAL A 164 20.52 -4.32 6.04
C VAL A 164 19.51 -4.30 4.90
N THR A 165 19.11 -3.13 4.44
CA THR A 165 18.06 -3.00 3.43
C THR A 165 18.56 -3.37 2.04
N MET A 166 19.79 -2.98 1.69
CA MET A 166 20.47 -3.51 0.51
C MET A 166 20.61 -5.04 0.59
N LEU A 167 20.99 -5.58 1.74
CA LEU A 167 21.09 -7.03 1.95
C LEU A 167 19.74 -7.73 1.82
N LEU A 168 18.67 -7.16 2.38
CA LEU A 168 17.32 -7.73 2.34
C LEU A 168 16.72 -7.66 0.93
N GLN A 169 17.06 -6.62 0.17
CA GLN A 169 16.68 -6.50 -1.23
C GLN A 169 17.45 -7.47 -2.13
N LEU A 170 18.74 -7.67 -1.88
CA LEU A 170 19.54 -8.71 -2.53
C LEU A 170 19.04 -10.11 -2.15
N ALA A 171 18.69 -10.34 -0.88
CA ALA A 171 18.16 -11.60 -0.39
C ALA A 171 16.79 -11.91 -1.00
N SER A 172 15.87 -10.95 -1.04
CA SER A 172 14.56 -11.13 -1.67
C SER A 172 14.68 -11.35 -3.18
N TYR A 173 15.57 -10.62 -3.87
CA TYR A 173 15.87 -10.86 -5.29
C TYR A 173 16.45 -12.27 -5.52
N SER A 174 17.39 -12.68 -4.67
CA SER A 174 18.01 -14.01 -4.74
C SER A 174 17.00 -15.12 -4.45
N LEU A 175 16.16 -14.97 -3.42
CA LEU A 175 15.09 -15.92 -3.10
C LEU A 175 14.10 -16.05 -4.27
N HIS A 176 13.73 -14.94 -4.89
CA HIS A 176 12.84 -14.94 -6.03
C HIS A 176 13.47 -15.61 -7.27
N ARG A 177 14.75 -15.36 -7.53
CA ARG A 177 15.45 -15.90 -8.71
C ARG A 177 15.91 -17.35 -8.54
N PHE A 178 16.35 -17.74 -7.35
CA PHE A 178 16.97 -19.05 -7.08
C PHE A 178 16.07 -20.06 -6.40
N ILE A 179 15.02 -19.65 -5.69
CA ILE A 179 14.12 -20.59 -5.01
C ILE A 179 12.77 -20.60 -5.73
N LEU A 180 12.17 -19.44 -5.92
CA LEU A 180 10.82 -19.36 -6.50
C LEU A 180 10.80 -19.75 -7.99
N LYS A 181 11.68 -19.21 -8.84
CA LYS A 181 11.70 -19.61 -10.27
C LYS A 181 11.94 -21.13 -10.51
N PRO A 182 12.94 -21.78 -9.89
CA PRO A 182 13.22 -23.20 -10.17
C PRO A 182 12.31 -24.19 -9.43
N CYS A 183 11.85 -23.93 -8.20
CA CYS A 183 10.90 -24.81 -7.52
C CYS A 183 9.62 -24.98 -8.35
N PHE A 184 9.15 -23.91 -8.99
CA PHE A 184 7.95 -23.97 -9.83
C PHE A 184 8.17 -24.67 -11.17
N LYS A 185 9.37 -24.56 -11.78
CA LYS A 185 9.72 -25.36 -12.97
C LYS A 185 9.77 -26.87 -12.68
N LYS A 186 10.02 -27.25 -11.43
CA LYS A 186 10.15 -28.65 -10.99
C LYS A 186 8.84 -29.26 -10.49
N ILE A 187 7.91 -28.46 -9.97
CA ILE A 187 6.58 -28.91 -9.50
C ILE A 187 5.59 -29.09 -10.66
N TRP A 188 5.84 -28.45 -11.81
CA TRP A 188 4.97 -28.47 -13.00
C TRP A 188 5.58 -29.22 -14.21
N LYS A 189 6.57 -30.07 -13.96
CA LYS A 189 7.03 -31.11 -14.89
C LYS A 189 6.51 -32.45 -14.42
#